data_AF-C4R8J3-F1
#
_entry.id   AF-C4R8J3-F1
#
_cell.length_a   1.000
_cell.length_b   1.000
_cell.length_c   1.000
_cell.angle_alpha   90.00
_cell.angle_beta   90.00
_cell.angle_gamma   90.00
#
_symmetry.space_group_name_H-M   'P 1'
#
loop_
_entity.id
_entity.type
_entity.pdbx_description
1 polymer ?
#
loop_
_entity_poly.entity_id
_entity_poly.type
_entity_poly.pdbx_seq_one_letter_code
_entity_poly.pdbx_strand_id
1 'polypeptide(L)'
;MLGIFSWGGTESSQEQKHIRNAIHNIPNYLEGENEDPIDLQVKSLTYVFKRLKADRWGPFLQADESNGYGYSMKVDNTLSSGNYGNDKLDVIYNIKRFEEKLFTDEHRILIDFPKNKMRSLLILSDNTDSSIIPSLGKENFQFHVLKPNGSDEEYYSVLIEKSNIYEEHQVSYRTKSSILGSAIRYLDGMKPRDEFTKDDRAWIIRQYVNKLAIHVQTQRIYRESKRQASPSKSRPVSRPTSPTKDRVLPIPITQSRVPDPKSLLRDQTQSPQERPLSPQKERPLSPQKQRPLSPKKDRPFSTFKDIPKSPAKENAQLVIPSPLSKTSSVRQSTANSDISNSSQEDDIYEQSALAVRIRLDKERKFIKSFKFANQN
;
A
#
# COMPACT_ATOMS: atom_id res chain seq x y z
N MET A 1 -21.42 63.00 -27.24
CA MET A 1 -20.78 61.94 -28.05
C MET A 1 -19.52 61.48 -27.31
N LEU A 2 -19.61 60.43 -26.51
CA LEU A 2 -18.47 59.80 -25.84
C LEU A 2 -18.34 58.39 -26.41
N GLY A 3 -17.22 58.15 -27.09
CA GLY A 3 -16.93 56.90 -27.79
C GLY A 3 -16.63 55.77 -26.81
N ILE A 4 -17.30 54.64 -27.03
CA ILE A 4 -17.09 53.36 -26.35
C ILE A 4 -15.86 52.71 -26.99
N PHE A 5 -14.76 52.58 -26.25
CA PHE A 5 -13.65 51.71 -26.64
C PHE A 5 -14.00 50.27 -26.29
N SER A 6 -14.39 49.51 -27.32
CA SER A 6 -14.51 48.05 -27.26
C SER A 6 -13.11 47.43 -27.31
N TRP A 7 -12.65 46.86 -26.20
CA TRP A 7 -11.49 45.97 -26.20
C TRP A 7 -11.92 44.59 -26.72
N GLY A 8 -11.92 44.45 -28.04
CA GLY A 8 -12.01 43.16 -28.73
C GLY A 8 -10.67 42.43 -28.66
N GLY A 9 -10.38 41.79 -27.53
CA GLY A 9 -9.26 40.86 -27.40
C GLY A 9 -9.57 39.58 -28.17
N THR A 10 -9.01 39.45 -29.37
CA THR A 10 -8.91 38.19 -30.10
C THR A 10 -7.80 37.34 -29.47
N GLU A 11 -8.04 36.85 -28.24
CA GLU A 11 -7.23 35.75 -27.70
C GLU A 11 -7.43 34.53 -28.59
N SER A 12 -6.32 34.11 -29.20
CA SER A 12 -6.34 33.20 -30.33
C SER A 12 -6.93 31.84 -29.95
N SER A 13 -7.73 31.28 -30.87
CA SER A 13 -8.23 29.90 -30.80
C SER A 13 -7.10 28.86 -30.63
N GLN A 14 -5.84 29.21 -30.91
CA GLN A 14 -4.68 28.36 -30.65
C GLN A 14 -4.25 28.34 -29.18
N GLU A 15 -4.35 29.45 -28.45
CA GLU A 15 -3.97 29.52 -27.04
C GLU A 15 -4.99 28.79 -26.16
N GLN A 16 -6.29 28.94 -26.45
CA GLN A 16 -7.34 28.11 -25.83
C GLN A 16 -7.23 26.63 -26.20
N LYS A 17 -6.76 26.27 -27.40
CA LYS A 17 -6.45 24.87 -27.76
C LYS A 17 -5.21 24.35 -27.01
N HIS A 18 -4.18 25.16 -26.84
CA HIS A 18 -3.00 24.79 -26.07
C HIS A 18 -3.32 24.60 -24.58
N ILE A 19 -4.17 25.45 -24.00
CA ILE A 19 -4.63 25.31 -22.61
C ILE A 19 -5.53 24.07 -22.45
N ARG A 20 -6.47 23.83 -23.38
CA ARG A 20 -7.30 22.60 -23.34
C ARG A 20 -6.47 21.33 -23.52
N ASN A 21 -5.46 21.33 -24.40
CA ASN A 21 -4.55 20.20 -24.57
C ASN A 21 -3.62 20.02 -23.37
N ALA A 22 -3.25 21.09 -22.68
CA ALA A 22 -2.48 21.01 -21.43
C ALA A 22 -3.32 20.44 -20.27
N ILE A 23 -4.61 20.76 -20.18
CA ILE A 23 -5.53 20.20 -19.18
C ILE A 23 -5.75 18.68 -19.41
N HIS A 24 -5.78 18.22 -20.66
CA HIS A 24 -5.87 16.79 -20.99
C HIS A 24 -4.58 15.99 -20.71
N ASN A 25 -3.50 16.66 -20.27
CA ASN A 25 -2.21 16.05 -19.95
C ASN A 25 -1.92 16.02 -18.44
N ILE A 26 -2.85 16.45 -17.58
CA ILE A 26 -2.68 16.39 -16.12
C ILE A 26 -3.41 15.14 -15.62
N PRO A 27 -2.71 14.19 -14.97
CA PRO A 27 -3.31 12.94 -14.52
C PRO A 27 -4.27 13.18 -13.35
N ASN A 28 -5.41 12.50 -13.41
CA ASN A 28 -6.40 12.48 -12.32
C ASN A 28 -6.34 11.21 -11.49
N TYR A 29 -5.58 10.20 -11.97
CA TYR A 29 -5.42 8.89 -11.35
C TYR A 29 -6.75 8.20 -11.10
N LEU A 30 -7.76 8.42 -11.93
CA LEU A 30 -9.04 7.72 -11.80
C LEU A 30 -8.90 6.29 -12.35
N GLU A 31 -9.81 5.42 -11.93
CA GLU A 31 -9.91 4.03 -12.41
C GLU A 31 -11.23 3.90 -13.17
N GLY A 32 -11.31 2.99 -14.14
CA GLY A 32 -12.54 2.72 -14.88
C GLY A 32 -12.64 3.52 -16.17
N GLU A 33 -13.85 3.89 -16.58
CA GLU A 33 -14.08 4.65 -17.83
C GLU A 33 -13.46 6.05 -17.82
N ASN A 34 -13.22 6.59 -16.62
CA ASN A 34 -12.56 7.87 -16.44
C ASN A 34 -11.04 7.73 -16.23
N GLU A 35 -10.44 6.56 -16.47
CA GLU A 35 -8.99 6.37 -16.34
C GLU A 35 -8.21 7.32 -17.26
N ASP A 36 -7.03 7.74 -16.80
CA ASP A 36 -6.15 8.58 -17.62
C ASP A 36 -5.73 7.79 -18.89
N PRO A 37 -5.48 8.46 -20.03
CA PRO A 37 -4.91 7.81 -21.20
C PRO A 37 -3.66 7.00 -20.81
N ILE A 38 -3.50 5.80 -21.37
CA ILE A 38 -2.45 4.85 -20.95
C ILE A 38 -1.07 5.50 -20.89
N ASP A 39 -0.68 6.24 -21.93
CA ASP A 39 0.62 6.92 -21.98
C ASP A 39 0.81 7.91 -20.84
N LEU A 40 -0.26 8.63 -20.48
CA LEU A 40 -0.25 9.57 -19.37
C LEU A 40 -0.18 8.82 -18.05
N GLN A 41 -0.96 7.75 -17.87
CA GLN A 41 -0.97 6.92 -16.66
C GLN A 41 0.38 6.26 -16.42
N VAL A 42 1.00 5.70 -17.45
CA VAL A 42 2.32 5.07 -17.38
C VAL A 42 3.39 6.09 -16.99
N LYS A 43 3.41 7.26 -17.65
CA LYS A 43 4.38 8.32 -17.34
C LYS A 43 4.18 8.86 -15.93
N SER A 44 2.94 9.15 -15.55
CA SER A 44 2.61 9.75 -14.26
C SER A 44 2.86 8.79 -13.10
N LEU A 45 2.43 7.54 -13.20
CA LEU A 45 2.69 6.53 -12.16
C LEU A 45 4.17 6.17 -12.07
N THR A 46 4.91 6.16 -13.18
CA THR A 46 6.38 5.99 -13.14
C THR A 46 7.05 7.14 -12.40
N TYR A 47 6.60 8.37 -12.64
CA TYR A 47 7.11 9.55 -11.94
C TYR A 47 6.79 9.47 -10.44
N VAL A 48 5.52 9.25 -10.08
CA VAL A 48 5.04 9.09 -8.70
C VAL A 48 5.80 8.00 -7.97
N PHE A 49 5.98 6.83 -8.59
CA PHE A 49 6.71 5.70 -8.01
C PHE A 49 8.12 6.10 -7.58
N LYS A 50 8.86 6.76 -8.48
CA LYS A 50 10.24 7.20 -8.23
C LYS A 50 10.30 8.35 -7.24
N ARG A 51 9.43 9.35 -7.40
CA ARG A 51 9.42 10.58 -6.61
C ARG A 51 9.04 10.33 -5.15
N LEU A 52 8.08 9.45 -4.91
CA LEU A 52 7.57 9.11 -3.57
C LEU A 52 8.23 7.85 -2.98
N LYS A 53 9.17 7.22 -3.71
CA LYS A 53 9.86 5.97 -3.32
C LYS A 53 8.87 4.91 -2.82
N ALA A 54 7.89 4.58 -3.65
CA ALA A 54 6.79 3.69 -3.25
C ALA A 54 7.27 2.29 -2.81
N ASP A 55 8.42 1.84 -3.31
CA ASP A 55 9.09 0.61 -2.87
C ASP A 55 9.54 0.63 -1.41
N ARG A 56 9.72 1.83 -0.83
CA ARG A 56 10.20 2.02 0.55
C ARG A 56 9.10 2.42 1.54
N TRP A 57 7.84 2.43 1.12
CA TRP A 57 6.76 2.76 2.04
C TRP A 57 6.71 1.80 3.23
N GLY A 58 6.31 2.33 4.38
CA GLY A 58 6.08 1.49 5.56
C GLY A 58 4.78 0.68 5.42
N PRO A 59 4.52 -0.22 6.38
CA PRO A 59 3.25 -0.94 6.46
C PRO A 59 2.04 -0.03 6.75
N PHE A 60 2.27 1.17 7.26
CA PHE A 60 1.24 2.19 7.46
C PHE A 60 1.77 3.54 6.98
N LEU A 61 0.86 4.40 6.53
CA LEU A 61 1.19 5.81 6.27
C LEU A 61 1.56 6.47 7.59
N GLN A 62 2.62 7.28 7.59
CA GLN A 62 3.03 8.01 8.78
C GLN A 62 2.12 9.22 8.95
N ALA A 63 1.63 9.43 10.17
CA ALA A 63 0.97 10.67 10.53
C ALA A 63 2.01 11.79 10.48
N ASP A 64 1.64 12.90 9.85
CA ASP A 64 2.38 14.13 9.85
C ASP A 64 1.99 14.94 11.08
N GLU A 65 2.89 14.97 12.07
CA GLU A 65 2.71 15.74 13.30
C GLU A 65 2.63 17.25 13.05
N SER A 66 3.16 17.74 11.91
CA SER A 66 3.22 19.17 11.60
C SER A 66 1.92 19.75 11.04
N ASN A 67 1.08 18.92 10.43
CA ASN A 67 -0.21 19.35 9.86
C ASN A 67 -1.42 18.95 10.72
N GLY A 68 -1.20 18.45 11.94
CA GLY A 68 -2.22 18.09 12.94
C GLY A 68 -3.15 16.93 12.56
N TYR A 69 -3.32 16.64 11.26
CA TYR A 69 -4.33 15.74 10.70
C TYR A 69 -3.92 15.11 9.36
N GLY A 70 -2.71 15.37 8.86
CA GLY A 70 -2.22 14.85 7.58
C GLY A 70 -1.55 13.49 7.75
N TYR A 71 -1.75 12.55 6.83
CA TYR A 71 -0.74 11.54 6.59
C TYR A 71 0.26 12.15 5.61
N SER A 72 1.56 11.95 5.82
CA SER A 72 2.58 12.46 4.91
C SER A 72 3.37 11.30 4.33
N MET A 73 3.54 11.34 3.01
CA MET A 73 4.50 10.49 2.34
C MET A 73 5.83 11.23 2.34
N LYS A 74 6.88 10.58 2.85
CA LYS A 74 8.22 11.16 2.84
C LYS A 74 8.68 11.30 1.39
N VAL A 75 8.56 12.51 0.85
CA VAL A 75 9.08 12.84 -0.48
C VAL A 75 10.60 12.76 -0.42
N ASP A 76 11.18 12.12 -1.42
CA ASP A 76 12.62 12.05 -1.50
C ASP A 76 13.22 13.36 -2.01
N ASN A 77 13.94 14.05 -1.12
CA ASN A 77 14.74 15.19 -1.49
C ASN A 77 16.13 14.81 -2.03
N THR A 78 16.49 13.51 -2.15
CA THR A 78 17.78 13.12 -2.75
C THR A 78 17.80 13.12 -4.28
N LEU A 79 16.63 13.05 -4.94
CA LEU A 79 16.43 13.53 -6.32
C LEU A 79 16.52 15.06 -6.42
N SER A 80 16.61 15.76 -5.29
CA SER A 80 16.70 17.22 -5.17
C SER A 80 18.14 17.70 -4.91
N SER A 81 19.16 16.98 -5.39
CA SER A 81 20.51 17.56 -5.53
C SER A 81 20.48 18.64 -6.63
N GLY A 82 19.91 19.80 -6.25
CA GLY A 82 19.74 21.03 -7.01
C GLY A 82 18.62 20.99 -8.05
N ASN A 83 17.35 21.33 -7.76
CA ASN A 83 16.41 21.55 -8.86
C ASN A 83 15.07 22.23 -8.54
N TYR A 84 14.88 23.45 -9.08
CA TYR A 84 13.57 24.04 -9.40
C TYR A 84 12.75 23.21 -10.44
N GLY A 85 13.32 22.12 -10.97
CA GLY A 85 12.71 21.27 -11.99
C GLY A 85 11.69 20.25 -11.49
N ASN A 86 11.80 19.78 -10.24
CA ASN A 86 10.90 18.75 -9.73
C ASN A 86 9.53 19.31 -9.32
N ASP A 87 9.46 20.55 -8.83
CA ASP A 87 8.19 21.19 -8.45
C ASP A 87 7.25 21.35 -9.66
N LYS A 88 7.82 21.65 -10.84
CA LYS A 88 7.05 21.69 -12.09
C LYS A 88 6.50 20.33 -12.47
N LEU A 89 7.30 19.27 -12.32
CA LEU A 89 6.86 17.90 -12.60
C LEU A 89 5.86 17.40 -11.55
N ASP A 90 5.98 17.81 -10.29
CA ASP A 90 5.02 17.52 -9.23
C ASP A 90 3.65 18.13 -9.53
N VAL A 91 3.62 19.32 -10.16
CA VAL A 91 2.41 19.97 -10.68
C VAL A 91 1.90 19.27 -11.95
N ILE A 92 2.76 19.02 -12.95
CA ILE A 92 2.38 18.41 -14.22
C ILE A 92 1.80 17.00 -14.01
N TYR A 93 2.46 16.18 -13.19
CA TYR A 93 2.00 14.86 -12.83
C TYR A 93 1.11 14.86 -11.59
N ASN A 94 0.71 16.03 -11.10
CA ASN A 94 -0.32 16.16 -10.07
C ASN A 94 -0.15 15.24 -8.85
N ILE A 95 1.04 15.25 -8.23
CA ILE A 95 1.35 14.40 -7.07
C ILE A 95 0.33 14.60 -5.95
N LYS A 96 -0.09 15.85 -5.73
CA LYS A 96 -1.09 16.18 -4.71
C LYS A 96 -2.40 15.40 -4.93
N ARG A 97 -2.84 15.25 -6.18
CA ARG A 97 -4.05 14.47 -6.48
C ARG A 97 -3.87 12.98 -6.22
N PHE A 98 -2.70 12.45 -6.53
CA PHE A 98 -2.36 11.06 -6.20
C PHE A 98 -2.39 10.83 -4.68
N GLU A 99 -1.78 11.73 -3.91
CA GLU A 99 -1.79 11.71 -2.45
C GLU A 99 -3.20 11.82 -1.89
N GLU A 100 -4.00 12.79 -2.37
CA GLU A 100 -5.42 12.92 -2.02
C GLU A 100 -6.18 11.61 -2.29
N LYS A 101 -5.92 10.93 -3.41
CA LYS A 101 -6.57 9.64 -3.72
C LYS A 101 -6.19 8.56 -2.70
N LEU A 102 -4.93 8.46 -2.32
CA LEU A 102 -4.48 7.50 -1.29
C LEU A 102 -5.05 7.84 0.08
N PHE A 103 -5.05 9.12 0.46
CA PHE A 103 -5.54 9.56 1.76
C PHE A 103 -7.06 9.56 1.83
N THR A 104 -7.81 9.66 0.74
CA THR A 104 -9.27 9.59 0.82
C THR A 104 -9.84 8.17 0.76
N ASP A 105 -8.97 7.15 0.68
CA ASP A 105 -9.38 5.75 0.75
C ASP A 105 -9.54 5.29 2.20
N GLU A 106 -10.69 4.71 2.52
CA GLU A 106 -10.99 4.18 3.86
C GLU A 106 -10.11 2.99 4.26
N HIS A 107 -9.50 2.29 3.29
CA HIS A 107 -8.60 1.18 3.55
C HIS A 107 -7.16 1.63 3.84
N ARG A 108 -6.86 2.93 3.78
CA ARG A 108 -5.51 3.49 4.07
C ARG A 108 -4.95 3.10 5.43
N ILE A 109 -5.82 2.74 6.38
CA ILE A 109 -5.48 2.29 7.73
C ILE A 109 -5.10 0.81 7.82
N LEU A 110 -5.26 0.04 6.73
CA LEU A 110 -4.91 -1.37 6.67
C LEU A 110 -3.43 -1.53 6.31
N ILE A 111 -2.84 -2.63 6.81
CA ILE A 111 -1.41 -2.89 6.63
C ILE A 111 -1.03 -3.00 5.14
N ASP A 112 0.08 -2.37 4.76
CA ASP A 112 0.64 -2.29 3.41
C ASP A 112 -0.35 -1.81 2.32
N PHE A 113 -1.51 -1.26 2.72
CA PHE A 113 -2.53 -0.85 1.75
C PHE A 113 -2.02 0.18 0.73
N PRO A 114 -1.26 1.23 1.10
CA PRO A 114 -0.78 2.21 0.12
C PRO A 114 0.06 1.58 -1.00
N LYS A 115 0.97 0.66 -0.65
CA LYS A 115 1.78 -0.07 -1.64
C LYS A 115 0.89 -0.89 -2.57
N ASN A 116 -0.08 -1.59 -2.00
CA ASN A 116 -0.96 -2.48 -2.77
C ASN A 116 -1.98 -1.70 -3.61
N LYS A 117 -2.37 -0.50 -3.18
CA LYS A 117 -3.13 0.43 -4.00
C LYS A 117 -2.27 0.97 -5.15
N MET A 118 -0.98 1.25 -4.92
CA MET A 118 -0.07 1.59 -6.02
C MET A 118 0.06 0.43 -7.02
N ARG A 119 0.31 -0.80 -6.55
CA ARG A 119 0.35 -2.00 -7.41
C ARG A 119 -0.92 -2.18 -8.21
N SER A 120 -2.09 -1.92 -7.63
CA SER A 120 -3.37 -2.03 -8.34
C SER A 120 -3.53 -0.99 -9.45
N LEU A 121 -2.98 0.22 -9.27
CA LEU A 121 -3.00 1.27 -10.29
C LEU A 121 -2.05 0.98 -11.46
N LEU A 122 -1.07 0.09 -11.28
CA LEU A 122 -0.20 -0.40 -12.36
C LEU A 122 -0.89 -1.44 -13.25
N ILE A 123 -2.13 -1.83 -12.93
CA ILE A 123 -2.93 -2.73 -13.77
C ILE A 123 -3.78 -1.87 -14.71
N LEU A 124 -3.38 -1.85 -15.97
CA LEU A 124 -3.97 -1.07 -17.05
C LEU A 124 -5.19 -1.83 -17.60
N SER A 125 -6.29 -1.10 -17.83
CA SER A 125 -7.53 -1.70 -18.33
C SER A 125 -7.55 -1.87 -19.85
N ASP A 126 -6.65 -1.23 -20.59
CA ASP A 126 -6.74 -1.07 -22.03
C ASP A 126 -5.56 -1.73 -22.75
N ASN A 127 -5.80 -2.16 -24.00
CA ASN A 127 -4.86 -2.99 -24.74
C ASN A 127 -3.68 -2.15 -25.20
N THR A 128 -2.54 -2.32 -24.53
CA THR A 128 -1.31 -1.58 -24.83
C THR A 128 -0.27 -2.54 -25.39
N ASP A 129 0.46 -2.09 -26.40
CA ASP A 129 1.65 -2.81 -26.83
C ASP A 129 2.67 -2.86 -25.69
N SER A 130 2.99 -4.08 -25.26
CA SER A 130 3.94 -4.34 -24.17
C SER A 130 5.31 -3.68 -24.36
N SER A 131 5.68 -3.30 -25.59
CA SER A 131 6.91 -2.57 -25.92
C SER A 131 6.95 -1.12 -25.40
N ILE A 132 5.80 -0.53 -25.07
CA ILE A 132 5.68 0.87 -24.59
C ILE A 132 5.84 0.92 -23.06
N ILE A 133 5.69 -0.22 -22.38
CA ILE A 133 5.59 -0.28 -20.93
C ILE A 133 7.00 -0.25 -20.31
N PRO A 134 7.37 0.83 -19.58
CA PRO A 134 8.67 0.93 -18.94
C PRO A 134 8.75 0.02 -17.71
N SER A 135 9.94 -0.55 -17.49
CA SER A 135 10.25 -1.19 -16.21
C SER A 135 10.46 -0.13 -15.13
N LEU A 136 9.86 -0.34 -13.95
CA LEU A 136 10.09 0.50 -12.78
C LEU A 136 11.40 0.15 -12.05
N GLY A 137 12.16 -0.85 -12.53
CA GLY A 137 13.42 -1.29 -11.93
C GLY A 137 13.25 -2.04 -10.60
N LYS A 138 12.02 -2.47 -10.29
CA LYS A 138 11.67 -3.27 -9.10
C LYS A 138 10.77 -4.40 -9.52
N GLU A 139 11.14 -5.64 -9.17
CA GLU A 139 10.42 -6.85 -9.56
C GLU A 139 8.95 -6.83 -9.08
N ASN A 140 8.68 -6.15 -7.97
CA ASN A 140 7.39 -6.20 -7.29
C ASN A 140 6.44 -5.06 -7.66
N PHE A 141 6.88 -4.18 -8.56
CA PHE A 141 6.10 -3.08 -9.10
C PHE A 141 6.25 -3.09 -10.62
N GLN A 142 5.28 -3.71 -11.29
CA GLN A 142 5.27 -3.84 -12.74
C GLN A 142 3.90 -3.47 -13.27
N PHE A 143 3.90 -2.90 -14.47
CA PHE A 143 2.68 -2.66 -15.20
C PHE A 143 2.18 -3.95 -15.82
N HIS A 144 0.88 -4.17 -15.73
CA HIS A 144 0.21 -5.31 -16.34
C HIS A 144 -1.03 -4.84 -17.08
N VAL A 145 -1.44 -5.58 -18.11
CA VAL A 145 -2.67 -5.29 -18.84
C VAL A 145 -3.71 -6.33 -18.47
N LEU A 146 -4.89 -5.89 -18.06
CA LEU A 146 -6.04 -6.73 -17.80
C LEU A 146 -7.07 -6.52 -18.91
N LYS A 147 -7.17 -7.50 -19.82
CA LYS A 147 -8.02 -7.41 -21.01
C LYS A 147 -9.51 -7.49 -20.65
N PRO A 148 -10.39 -6.77 -21.36
CA PRO A 148 -11.84 -6.83 -21.16
C PRO A 148 -12.38 -8.26 -21.30
N ASN A 149 -12.08 -8.89 -22.42
CA ASN A 149 -12.49 -10.24 -22.80
C ASN A 149 -11.55 -11.35 -22.28
N GLY A 150 -10.84 -11.07 -21.19
CA GLY A 150 -9.92 -12.05 -20.61
C GLY A 150 -10.65 -13.23 -19.98
N SER A 151 -10.12 -14.44 -20.18
CA SER A 151 -10.56 -15.65 -19.46
C SER A 151 -10.37 -15.51 -17.94
N ASP A 152 -11.06 -16.36 -17.16
CA ASP A 152 -10.83 -16.45 -15.71
C ASP A 152 -9.33 -16.64 -15.41
N GLU A 153 -8.68 -17.53 -16.14
CA GLU A 153 -7.25 -17.85 -16.04
C GLU A 153 -6.37 -16.62 -16.29
N GLU A 154 -6.72 -15.76 -17.25
CA GLU A 154 -5.99 -14.51 -17.49
C GLU A 154 -6.15 -13.54 -16.32
N TYR A 155 -7.36 -13.42 -15.75
CA TYR A 155 -7.58 -12.62 -14.55
C TYR A 155 -6.79 -13.15 -13.36
N TYR A 156 -6.80 -14.47 -13.14
CA TYR A 156 -6.00 -15.13 -12.09
C TYR A 156 -4.51 -14.87 -12.30
N SER A 157 -4.01 -15.04 -13.53
CA SER A 157 -2.59 -14.83 -13.83
C SER A 157 -2.16 -13.39 -13.59
N VAL A 158 -2.95 -12.41 -14.03
CA VAL A 158 -2.61 -10.99 -13.82
C VAL A 158 -2.71 -10.61 -12.34
N LEU A 159 -3.83 -10.90 -11.68
CA LEU A 159 -4.11 -10.38 -10.33
C LEU A 159 -3.46 -11.19 -9.21
N ILE A 160 -3.24 -12.50 -9.38
CA ILE A 160 -2.64 -13.35 -8.34
C ILE A 160 -1.15 -13.56 -8.57
N GLU A 161 -0.74 -13.87 -9.80
CA GLU A 161 0.62 -14.34 -10.08
C GLU A 161 1.56 -13.18 -10.42
N LYS A 162 1.09 -12.19 -11.19
CA LYS A 162 1.95 -11.13 -11.75
C LYS A 162 1.94 -9.85 -10.92
N SER A 163 0.76 -9.43 -10.44
CA SER A 163 0.59 -8.11 -9.80
C SER A 163 1.34 -7.90 -8.48
N ASN A 164 1.83 -8.98 -7.86
CA ASN A 164 2.48 -8.96 -6.55
C ASN A 164 1.67 -8.27 -5.43
N ILE A 165 0.34 -8.20 -5.60
CA ILE A 165 -0.57 -7.65 -4.59
C ILE A 165 -0.51 -8.53 -3.33
N TYR A 166 -0.17 -7.89 -2.21
CA TYR A 166 0.08 -8.45 -0.88
C TYR A 166 1.13 -9.56 -0.86
N GLU A 167 2.17 -9.47 -1.69
CA GLU A 167 3.31 -10.40 -1.68
C GLU A 167 4.03 -10.48 -0.32
N GLU A 168 3.96 -9.41 0.50
CA GLU A 168 4.62 -9.37 1.81
C GLU A 168 3.97 -10.33 2.80
N HIS A 169 2.76 -10.82 2.48
CA HIS A 169 1.93 -11.62 3.35
C HIS A 169 1.69 -13.00 2.75
N GLN A 170 1.88 -14.02 3.59
CA GLN A 170 1.65 -15.41 3.20
C GLN A 170 0.15 -15.72 3.12
N VAL A 171 -0.47 -15.38 1.98
CA VAL A 171 -1.86 -15.70 1.65
C VAL A 171 -1.88 -16.82 0.61
N SER A 172 -2.61 -17.89 0.90
CA SER A 172 -2.68 -19.05 0.01
C SER A 172 -3.30 -18.69 -1.35
N TYR A 173 -2.82 -19.35 -2.42
CA TYR A 173 -3.41 -19.23 -3.75
C TYR A 173 -4.92 -19.53 -3.74
N ARG A 174 -5.35 -20.53 -2.95
CA ARG A 174 -6.76 -20.88 -2.78
C ARG A 174 -7.59 -19.71 -2.24
N THR A 175 -7.08 -19.00 -1.24
CA THR A 175 -7.77 -17.82 -0.68
C THR A 175 -7.82 -16.68 -1.70
N LYS A 176 -6.68 -16.36 -2.33
CA LYS A 176 -6.63 -15.33 -3.38
C LYS A 176 -7.61 -15.64 -4.52
N SER A 177 -7.64 -16.90 -4.95
CA SER A 177 -8.54 -17.38 -6.01
C SER A 177 -10.00 -17.33 -5.61
N SER A 178 -10.32 -17.71 -4.37
CA SER A 178 -11.69 -17.63 -3.85
C SER A 178 -12.18 -16.18 -3.79
N ILE A 179 -11.32 -15.23 -3.37
CA ILE A 179 -11.66 -13.80 -3.33
C ILE A 179 -11.89 -13.27 -4.74
N LEU A 180 -10.95 -13.49 -5.64
CA LEU A 180 -11.03 -13.01 -7.02
C LEU A 180 -12.22 -13.62 -7.77
N GLY A 181 -12.37 -14.95 -7.70
CA GLY A 181 -13.49 -15.65 -8.32
C GLY A 181 -14.85 -15.19 -7.77
N SER A 182 -14.94 -14.76 -6.51
CA SER A 182 -16.19 -14.18 -5.98
C SER A 182 -16.55 -12.83 -6.62
N ALA A 183 -15.56 -12.00 -6.94
CA ALA A 183 -15.78 -10.72 -7.61
C ALA A 183 -16.18 -10.95 -9.07
N ILE A 184 -15.45 -11.83 -9.76
CA ILE A 184 -15.71 -12.19 -11.14
C ILE A 184 -17.13 -12.76 -11.32
N ARG A 185 -17.49 -13.80 -10.55
CA ARG A 185 -18.83 -14.43 -10.63
C ARG A 185 -19.97 -13.47 -10.31
N TYR A 186 -19.73 -12.48 -9.45
CA TYR A 186 -20.73 -11.45 -9.16
C TYR A 186 -21.07 -10.65 -10.42
N LEU A 187 -20.06 -10.26 -11.22
CA LEU A 187 -20.29 -9.52 -12.46
C LEU A 187 -20.80 -10.41 -13.60
N ASP A 188 -20.32 -11.65 -13.71
CA ASP A 188 -20.84 -12.60 -14.70
C ASP A 188 -22.35 -12.87 -14.50
N GLY A 189 -22.83 -12.78 -13.25
CA GLY A 189 -24.26 -12.87 -12.94
C GLY A 189 -25.08 -11.64 -13.36
N MET A 190 -24.42 -10.51 -13.65
CA MET A 190 -25.06 -9.26 -14.08
C MET A 190 -24.98 -9.02 -15.59
N LYS A 191 -23.89 -9.42 -16.24
CA LYS A 191 -23.66 -9.25 -17.68
C LYS A 191 -22.61 -10.23 -18.23
N PRO A 192 -22.67 -10.56 -19.53
CA PRO A 192 -21.69 -11.42 -20.15
C PRO A 192 -20.30 -10.76 -20.19
N ARG A 193 -19.25 -11.60 -20.19
CA ARG A 193 -17.88 -11.12 -20.06
C ARG A 193 -17.39 -10.25 -21.22
N ASP A 194 -17.88 -10.52 -22.42
CA ASP A 194 -17.52 -9.73 -23.61
C ASP A 194 -17.98 -8.26 -23.50
N GLU A 195 -18.87 -7.96 -22.55
CA GLU A 195 -19.38 -6.62 -22.26
C GLU A 195 -18.70 -5.96 -21.04
N PHE A 196 -17.61 -6.54 -20.51
CA PHE A 196 -16.91 -5.94 -19.38
C PHE A 196 -16.27 -4.60 -19.78
N THR A 197 -16.78 -3.52 -19.19
CA THR A 197 -16.29 -2.16 -19.33
C THR A 197 -15.05 -1.94 -18.48
N LYS A 198 -14.37 -0.80 -18.64
CA LYS A 198 -13.24 -0.43 -17.78
C LYS A 198 -13.69 -0.32 -16.32
N ASP A 199 -14.89 0.20 -16.08
CA ASP A 199 -15.47 0.29 -14.73
C ASP A 199 -15.62 -1.07 -14.05
N ASP A 200 -16.00 -2.11 -14.79
CA ASP A 200 -16.11 -3.48 -14.25
C ASP A 200 -14.75 -4.02 -13.83
N ARG A 201 -13.73 -3.84 -14.68
CA ARG A 201 -12.36 -4.26 -14.37
C ARG A 201 -11.81 -3.51 -13.17
N ALA A 202 -12.00 -2.19 -13.14
CA ALA A 202 -11.66 -1.37 -11.99
C ALA A 202 -12.38 -1.83 -10.71
N TRP A 203 -13.64 -2.24 -10.81
CA TRP A 203 -14.38 -2.81 -9.70
C TRP A 203 -13.82 -4.16 -9.26
N ILE A 204 -13.49 -5.08 -10.18
CA ILE A 204 -12.88 -6.39 -9.86
C ILE A 204 -11.56 -6.19 -9.12
N ILE A 205 -10.68 -5.34 -9.67
CA ILE A 205 -9.38 -5.00 -9.07
C ILE A 205 -9.58 -4.46 -7.65
N ARG A 206 -10.48 -3.49 -7.49
CA ARG A 206 -10.78 -2.88 -6.19
C ARG A 206 -11.33 -3.89 -5.19
N GLN A 207 -12.28 -4.73 -5.60
CA GLN A 207 -12.84 -5.77 -4.74
C GLN A 207 -11.78 -6.77 -4.31
N TYR A 208 -10.92 -7.20 -5.23
CA TYR A 208 -9.83 -8.11 -4.94
C TYR A 208 -8.85 -7.51 -3.91
N VAL A 209 -8.35 -6.30 -4.17
CA VAL A 209 -7.40 -5.60 -3.27
C VAL A 209 -8.02 -5.36 -1.89
N ASN A 210 -9.26 -4.87 -1.82
CA ASN A 210 -9.91 -4.52 -0.55
C ASN A 210 -10.23 -5.76 0.29
N LYS A 211 -10.79 -6.81 -0.32
CA LYS A 211 -11.07 -8.06 0.39
C LYS A 211 -9.78 -8.73 0.86
N LEU A 212 -8.72 -8.69 0.05
CA LEU A 212 -7.41 -9.23 0.41
C LEU A 212 -6.77 -8.42 1.56
N ALA A 213 -6.90 -7.09 1.54
CA ALA A 213 -6.47 -6.20 2.62
C ALA A 213 -7.13 -6.56 3.96
N ILE A 214 -8.45 -6.74 3.93
CA ILE A 214 -9.23 -7.14 5.11
C ILE A 214 -8.76 -8.51 5.59
N HIS A 215 -8.64 -9.49 4.69
CA HIS A 215 -8.18 -10.83 5.04
C HIS A 215 -6.80 -10.83 5.71
N VAL A 216 -5.83 -10.12 5.12
CA VAL A 216 -4.47 -9.99 5.65
C VAL A 216 -4.48 -9.36 7.04
N GLN A 217 -5.22 -8.26 7.22
CA GLN A 217 -5.33 -7.59 8.51
C GLN A 217 -6.00 -8.49 9.56
N THR A 218 -7.06 -9.22 9.19
CA THR A 218 -7.74 -10.18 10.05
C THR A 218 -6.79 -11.31 10.48
N GLN A 219 -6.08 -11.92 9.54
CA GLN A 219 -5.10 -12.96 9.87
C GLN A 219 -4.01 -12.45 10.81
N ARG A 220 -3.54 -11.22 10.62
CA ARG A 220 -2.52 -10.62 11.48
C ARG A 220 -3.03 -10.44 12.91
N ILE A 221 -4.24 -9.89 13.09
CA ILE A 221 -4.85 -9.72 14.41
C ILE A 221 -5.09 -11.09 15.06
N TYR A 222 -5.67 -12.03 14.32
CA TYR A 222 -5.95 -13.38 14.80
C TYR A 222 -4.70 -14.10 15.31
N ARG A 223 -3.60 -14.07 14.54
CA ARG A 223 -2.32 -14.67 14.96
C ARG A 223 -1.77 -14.04 16.24
N GLU A 224 -1.95 -12.74 16.40
CA GLU A 224 -1.51 -12.03 17.60
C GLU A 224 -2.41 -12.33 18.82
N SER A 225 -3.73 -12.38 18.63
CA SER A 225 -4.68 -12.80 19.67
C SER A 225 -4.40 -14.22 20.16
N LYS A 226 -4.06 -15.15 19.26
CA LYS A 226 -3.65 -16.52 19.65
C LYS A 226 -2.37 -16.54 20.50
N ARG A 227 -1.38 -15.71 20.18
CA ARG A 227 -0.14 -15.60 20.98
C ARG A 227 -0.39 -15.08 22.39
N GLN A 228 -1.35 -14.16 22.54
CA GLN A 228 -1.73 -13.60 23.84
C GLN A 228 -2.59 -14.57 24.65
N ALA A 229 -3.45 -15.34 23.99
CA ALA A 229 -4.31 -16.33 24.62
C ALA A 229 -3.56 -17.58 25.09
N SER A 230 -2.40 -17.91 24.51
CA SER A 230 -1.53 -18.94 25.07
C SER A 230 -0.88 -18.42 26.34
N PRO A 231 -1.21 -18.94 27.54
CA PRO A 231 -0.50 -18.56 28.75
C PRO A 231 0.96 -18.91 28.54
N SER A 232 1.83 -17.90 28.53
CA SER A 232 3.27 -18.09 28.47
C SER A 232 3.65 -19.15 29.50
N LYS A 233 4.11 -20.32 29.04
CA LYS A 233 4.74 -21.33 29.88
C LYS A 233 5.82 -20.61 30.69
N SER A 234 5.50 -20.39 31.97
CA SER A 234 6.42 -20.14 33.09
C SER A 234 7.83 -19.73 32.66
N ARG A 235 8.05 -18.41 32.54
CA ARG A 235 9.38 -17.90 32.87
C ARG A 235 9.54 -18.15 34.38
N PRO A 236 10.54 -18.92 34.85
CA PRO A 236 10.73 -19.10 36.27
C PRO A 236 10.96 -17.72 36.86
N VAL A 237 10.03 -17.29 37.73
CA VAL A 237 10.19 -16.12 38.56
C VAL A 237 11.41 -16.41 39.44
N SER A 238 12.57 -15.89 39.05
CA SER A 238 13.69 -15.76 39.97
C SER A 238 13.17 -14.93 41.14
N ARG A 239 12.95 -15.61 42.26
CA ARG A 239 12.65 -15.03 43.58
C ARG A 239 13.41 -13.71 43.76
N PRO A 240 12.75 -12.60 44.07
CA PRO A 240 13.39 -11.50 44.74
C PRO A 240 13.61 -11.97 46.19
N THR A 241 14.86 -12.25 46.56
CA THR A 241 15.24 -12.31 47.97
C THR A 241 15.05 -10.91 48.57
N SER A 242 14.14 -10.82 49.53
CA SER A 242 13.80 -9.64 50.32
C SER A 242 14.97 -9.22 51.27
N PRO A 243 14.83 -8.15 52.08
CA PRO A 243 15.78 -7.05 52.16
C PRO A 243 16.68 -7.12 53.40
N THR A 244 17.87 -6.50 53.36
CA THR A 244 18.65 -6.26 54.59
C THR A 244 19.18 -4.83 54.64
N LYS A 245 18.49 -4.07 55.49
CA LYS A 245 18.87 -2.94 56.34
C LYS A 245 20.28 -2.33 56.25
N ASP A 246 20.25 -1.00 56.26
CA ASP A 246 21.04 -0.06 57.06
C ASP A 246 22.57 -0.09 56.97
N ARG A 247 23.14 0.95 56.34
CA ARG A 247 24.29 1.64 56.93
C ARG A 247 24.36 3.13 56.58
N VAL A 248 24.33 3.90 57.65
CA VAL A 248 24.47 5.36 57.77
C VAL A 248 25.93 5.78 57.55
N LEU A 249 26.13 6.83 56.70
CA LEU A 249 27.08 7.99 56.70
C LEU A 249 28.47 7.90 57.38
N PRO A 250 29.54 8.63 56.91
CA PRO A 250 29.52 10.11 56.83
C PRO A 250 30.30 10.83 55.70
N ILE A 251 29.92 12.10 55.61
CA ILE A 251 30.40 13.26 54.82
C ILE A 251 31.87 13.60 55.12
N PRO A 252 32.59 14.27 54.18
CA PRO A 252 33.23 15.52 54.55
C PRO A 252 32.94 16.69 53.59
N ILE A 253 32.88 17.86 54.23
CA ILE A 253 32.61 19.22 53.74
C ILE A 253 33.88 19.81 53.09
N THR A 254 33.68 20.87 52.29
CA THR A 254 34.59 21.92 51.77
C THR A 254 34.85 21.83 50.26
N GLN A 255 34.79 22.89 49.43
CA GLN A 255 34.64 24.32 49.63
C GLN A 255 34.16 24.99 48.31
N SER A 256 33.51 26.13 48.47
CA SER A 256 33.09 27.10 47.46
C SER A 256 34.28 27.75 46.73
N ARG A 257 34.17 28.00 45.41
CA ARG A 257 34.55 29.27 44.74
C ARG A 257 34.28 29.25 43.23
N VAL A 258 33.40 30.15 42.81
CA VAL A 258 33.35 30.79 41.48
C VAL A 258 34.10 32.13 41.63
N PRO A 259 34.87 32.58 40.63
CA PRO A 259 34.41 33.73 39.83
C PRO A 259 34.83 33.70 38.34
N ASP A 260 33.83 33.91 37.48
CA ASP A 260 33.69 34.92 36.41
C ASP A 260 34.72 35.21 35.28
N PRO A 261 34.23 35.78 34.15
CA PRO A 261 34.83 35.71 32.82
C PRO A 261 35.51 37.01 32.34
N LYS A 262 36.41 36.90 31.35
CA LYS A 262 36.94 37.99 30.49
C LYS A 262 37.22 37.38 29.10
N SER A 263 36.51 37.70 28.02
CA SER A 263 36.43 38.93 27.21
C SER A 263 37.58 39.14 26.20
N LEU A 264 37.14 39.50 24.98
CA LEU A 264 37.80 40.29 23.92
C LEU A 264 38.55 39.60 22.75
N LEU A 265 37.87 39.68 21.59
CA LEU A 265 38.30 40.23 20.29
C LEU A 265 39.76 40.05 19.82
N ARG A 266 39.92 39.51 18.60
CA ARG A 266 40.62 40.25 17.52
C ARG A 266 40.31 39.72 16.11
N ASP A 267 39.91 40.65 15.25
CA ASP A 267 39.91 40.57 13.79
C ASP A 267 41.31 40.28 13.21
N GLN A 268 41.36 39.59 12.05
CA GLN A 268 41.87 40.15 10.80
C GLN A 268 41.83 39.14 9.63
N THR A 269 41.03 39.51 8.62
CA THR A 269 41.32 39.49 7.18
C THR A 269 42.58 38.79 6.65
N GLN A 270 42.41 37.91 5.65
CA GLN A 270 42.95 38.09 4.28
C GLN A 270 42.66 36.85 3.39
N SER A 271 41.95 37.06 2.29
CA SER A 271 42.14 36.38 1.01
C SER A 271 42.90 37.37 0.08
N PRO A 272 43.25 37.07 -1.19
CA PRO A 272 43.29 35.82 -1.95
C PRO A 272 44.65 35.61 -2.67
N GLN A 273 44.95 34.40 -3.16
CA GLN A 273 45.89 34.29 -4.29
C GLN A 273 45.65 33.06 -5.17
N GLU A 274 45.60 33.35 -6.48
CA GLU A 274 45.38 32.43 -7.59
C GLU A 274 46.66 31.68 -8.02
N ARG A 275 46.42 30.65 -8.87
CA ARG A 275 47.22 30.20 -10.04
C ARG A 275 48.29 29.09 -9.82
N PRO A 276 48.73 28.36 -10.88
CA PRO A 276 47.99 27.38 -11.70
C PRO A 276 48.85 26.13 -12.13
N LEU A 277 48.35 25.30 -13.07
CA LEU A 277 49.05 24.30 -13.93
C LEU A 277 49.43 22.96 -13.22
N SER A 278 49.20 21.74 -13.73
CA SER A 278 49.19 21.21 -15.10
C SER A 278 48.64 19.76 -15.13
N PRO A 279 48.42 19.16 -16.32
CA PRO A 279 47.61 17.95 -16.54
C PRO A 279 48.41 16.64 -16.57
N GLN A 280 47.83 15.54 -16.06
CA GLN A 280 48.32 14.19 -16.33
C GLN A 280 47.36 13.41 -17.23
N LYS A 281 47.96 12.92 -18.31
CA LYS A 281 47.42 12.07 -19.36
C LYS A 281 47.94 10.65 -19.14
N GLU A 282 47.17 9.68 -19.62
CA GLU A 282 47.51 8.26 -19.89
C GLU A 282 47.34 7.22 -18.76
N ARG A 283 46.34 6.35 -18.90
CA ARG A 283 46.53 5.01 -19.52
C ARG A 283 45.21 4.26 -19.75
N PRO A 284 45.09 3.48 -20.84
CA PRO A 284 43.94 2.61 -21.10
C PRO A 284 44.12 1.23 -20.45
N LEU A 285 43.02 0.68 -19.91
CA LEU A 285 42.93 -0.71 -19.44
C LEU A 285 42.20 -1.57 -20.48
N SER A 286 42.84 -2.70 -20.80
CA SER A 286 42.48 -3.71 -21.78
C SER A 286 41.14 -4.42 -21.51
N PRO A 287 40.54 -5.08 -22.53
CA PRO A 287 39.19 -5.64 -22.44
C PRO A 287 39.16 -7.05 -21.81
N GLN A 288 38.29 -7.25 -20.82
CA GLN A 288 38.01 -8.56 -20.25
C GLN A 288 37.03 -9.36 -21.12
N LYS A 289 37.48 -10.56 -21.49
CA LYS A 289 36.73 -11.60 -22.20
C LYS A 289 35.50 -12.05 -21.41
N GLN A 290 34.36 -12.10 -22.11
CA GLN A 290 33.12 -12.72 -21.68
C GLN A 290 33.28 -14.25 -21.55
N ARG A 291 32.68 -14.82 -20.51
CA ARG A 291 32.52 -16.27 -20.31
C ARG A 291 31.02 -16.57 -20.43
N PRO A 292 30.58 -17.50 -21.30
CA PRO A 292 29.18 -17.89 -21.40
C PRO A 292 28.84 -18.91 -20.31
N LEU A 293 27.75 -18.67 -19.58
CA LEU A 293 27.13 -19.66 -18.70
C LEU A 293 25.85 -20.19 -19.36
N SER A 294 25.78 -21.51 -19.39
CA SER A 294 24.79 -22.37 -20.06
C SER A 294 23.38 -22.28 -19.44
N PRO A 295 22.34 -22.78 -20.14
CA PRO A 295 20.95 -22.67 -19.73
C PRO A 295 20.56 -23.78 -18.75
N LYS A 296 19.87 -23.44 -17.66
CA LYS A 296 19.27 -24.42 -16.74
C LYS A 296 17.82 -24.71 -17.10
N LYS A 297 17.69 -25.92 -17.66
CA LYS A 297 16.56 -26.86 -17.76
C LYS A 297 15.40 -26.69 -16.78
N ASP A 298 14.22 -26.86 -17.36
CA ASP A 298 12.90 -27.10 -16.76
C ASP A 298 12.90 -28.17 -15.68
N ARG A 299 12.01 -28.01 -14.69
CA ARG A 299 11.58 -29.11 -13.83
C ARG A 299 10.04 -29.13 -13.73
N PRO A 300 9.41 -30.31 -13.89
CA PRO A 300 7.97 -30.42 -14.11
C PRO A 300 7.17 -30.49 -12.80
N PHE A 301 5.90 -30.15 -12.95
CA PHE A 301 4.82 -30.24 -11.97
C PHE A 301 4.75 -31.59 -11.26
N SER A 302 4.64 -31.55 -9.92
CA SER A 302 4.23 -32.69 -9.11
C SER A 302 2.74 -32.58 -8.81
N THR A 303 1.98 -33.52 -9.35
CA THR A 303 0.59 -33.83 -9.02
C THR A 303 0.49 -34.22 -7.54
N PHE A 304 -0.36 -33.54 -6.77
CA PHE A 304 -0.84 -34.08 -5.51
C PHE A 304 -2.37 -33.99 -5.46
N LYS A 305 -2.99 -35.16 -5.59
CA LYS A 305 -4.27 -35.48 -4.96
C LYS A 305 -4.03 -35.45 -3.45
N ASP A 306 -4.81 -34.67 -2.72
CA ASP A 306 -5.65 -35.19 -1.64
C ASP A 306 -6.46 -34.06 -0.99
N ILE A 307 -7.74 -34.35 -0.85
CA ILE A 307 -8.83 -33.48 -0.44
C ILE A 307 -8.99 -33.60 1.07
N PRO A 308 -9.06 -32.48 1.79
CA PRO A 308 -10.00 -32.38 2.91
C PRO A 308 -11.10 -31.37 2.58
N LYS A 309 -12.34 -31.88 2.52
CA LYS A 309 -13.57 -31.08 2.51
C LYS A 309 -13.73 -30.42 3.88
N SER A 310 -13.90 -29.10 3.88
CA SER A 310 -14.49 -28.38 5.01
C SER A 310 -15.61 -27.48 4.48
N PRO A 311 -16.66 -27.26 5.29
CA PRO A 311 -18.02 -27.08 4.79
C PRO A 311 -18.30 -25.64 4.37
N ALA A 312 -18.87 -25.49 3.18
CA ALA A 312 -19.55 -24.28 2.78
C ALA A 312 -20.89 -24.22 3.52
N LYS A 313 -21.11 -23.17 4.33
CA LYS A 313 -22.46 -22.75 4.73
C LYS A 313 -22.85 -21.57 3.86
N GLU A 314 -23.63 -21.92 2.85
CA GLU A 314 -24.51 -21.06 2.08
C GLU A 314 -25.63 -20.56 3.00
N ASN A 315 -25.84 -19.25 3.06
CA ASN A 315 -26.89 -18.61 3.84
C ASN A 315 -27.95 -18.09 2.85
N ALA A 316 -29.12 -18.72 2.84
CA ALA A 316 -30.34 -18.17 2.25
C ALA A 316 -31.57 -18.53 3.11
N GLN A 317 -32.31 -17.47 3.47
CA GLN A 317 -33.75 -17.38 3.79
C GLN A 317 -34.37 -17.98 5.08
N LEU A 318 -34.75 -17.05 5.97
CA LEU A 318 -36.07 -16.85 6.60
C LEU A 318 -37.15 -17.95 6.45
N VAL A 319 -37.51 -18.66 7.54
CA VAL A 319 -38.89 -19.05 7.93
C VAL A 319 -38.99 -19.21 9.47
N ILE A 320 -40.15 -18.81 10.01
CA ILE A 320 -40.64 -18.73 11.41
C ILE A 320 -40.81 -20.11 12.10
N PRO A 321 -40.78 -20.24 13.45
CA PRO A 321 -40.71 -21.54 14.16
C PRO A 321 -42.03 -22.03 14.81
N SER A 322 -42.15 -23.36 15.04
CA SER A 322 -42.70 -24.10 16.22
C SER A 322 -43.13 -25.56 15.86
N PRO A 323 -43.47 -26.49 16.79
CA PRO A 323 -42.62 -27.13 17.83
C PRO A 323 -42.84 -28.69 17.98
N LEU A 324 -42.08 -29.33 18.90
CA LEU A 324 -42.24 -30.70 19.51
C LEU A 324 -41.93 -31.93 18.60
N SER A 325 -41.31 -33.06 18.97
CA SER A 325 -41.07 -33.77 20.25
C SER A 325 -39.96 -34.86 20.14
N LYS A 326 -39.21 -35.05 21.24
CA LYS A 326 -38.82 -36.31 21.95
C LYS A 326 -38.00 -37.48 21.33
N THR A 327 -36.91 -37.79 22.05
CA THR A 327 -36.44 -39.08 22.63
C THR A 327 -35.28 -39.89 22.03
N SER A 328 -34.47 -40.40 22.99
CA SER A 328 -33.44 -41.48 22.94
C SER A 328 -32.07 -41.12 22.36
N SER A 329 -30.94 -41.71 22.75
CA SER A 329 -30.48 -42.46 23.93
C SER A 329 -28.98 -42.69 23.67
N VAL A 330 -28.16 -42.39 24.67
CA VAL A 330 -26.86 -43.00 25.03
C VAL A 330 -25.95 -43.52 23.90
N ARG A 331 -24.78 -42.88 23.76
CA ARG A 331 -23.46 -43.53 23.86
C ARG A 331 -22.39 -42.49 24.16
N GLN A 332 -21.85 -42.54 25.39
CA GLN A 332 -20.67 -41.81 25.80
C GLN A 332 -19.46 -42.43 25.11
N SER A 333 -18.87 -41.70 24.17
CA SER A 333 -17.51 -41.92 23.69
C SER A 333 -16.72 -40.65 23.97
N THR A 334 -15.73 -40.79 24.85
CA THR A 334 -14.70 -39.81 25.18
C THR A 334 -13.95 -39.37 23.91
N ALA A 335 -14.40 -38.26 23.31
CA ALA A 335 -13.75 -37.55 22.22
C ALA A 335 -13.92 -36.02 22.37
N ASN A 336 -13.89 -35.52 23.61
CA ASN A 336 -14.38 -34.17 23.95
C ASN A 336 -13.32 -33.06 24.02
N SER A 337 -12.05 -33.30 23.63
CA SER A 337 -11.01 -32.24 23.69
C SER A 337 -10.79 -31.49 22.38
N ASP A 338 -11.16 -32.07 21.22
CA ASP A 338 -10.86 -31.45 19.92
C ASP A 338 -11.99 -30.54 19.40
N ILE A 339 -13.24 -30.80 19.80
CA ILE A 339 -14.41 -30.02 19.37
C ILE A 339 -14.50 -28.66 20.10
N SER A 340 -14.00 -28.57 21.34
CA SER A 340 -14.06 -27.30 22.09
C SER A 340 -13.06 -26.26 21.56
N ASN A 341 -11.89 -26.72 21.10
CA ASN A 341 -10.84 -25.82 20.61
C ASN A 341 -11.19 -25.23 19.24
N SER A 342 -11.80 -26.01 18.33
CA SER A 342 -12.19 -25.48 17.01
C SER A 342 -13.22 -24.36 17.12
N SER A 343 -14.21 -24.50 18.01
CA SER A 343 -15.23 -23.46 18.23
C SER A 343 -14.62 -22.17 18.76
N GLN A 344 -13.69 -22.27 19.72
CA GLN A 344 -13.01 -21.09 20.26
C GLN A 344 -12.10 -20.42 19.21
N GLU A 345 -11.45 -21.20 18.35
CA GLU A 345 -10.62 -20.65 17.28
C GLU A 345 -11.42 -19.90 16.23
N ASP A 346 -12.60 -20.42 15.86
CA ASP A 346 -13.53 -19.75 14.95
C ASP A 346 -14.04 -18.44 15.57
N ASP A 347 -14.35 -18.43 16.87
CA ASP A 347 -14.79 -17.24 17.59
C ASP A 347 -13.71 -16.13 17.61
N ILE A 348 -12.44 -16.48 17.86
CA ILE A 348 -11.33 -15.50 17.87
C ILE A 348 -11.11 -14.94 16.45
N TYR A 349 -11.24 -15.78 15.42
CA TYR A 349 -11.12 -15.31 14.04
C TYR A 349 -12.25 -14.34 13.67
N GLU A 350 -13.50 -14.66 14.01
CA GLU A 350 -14.64 -13.79 13.77
C GLU A 350 -14.53 -12.47 14.56
N GLN A 351 -14.07 -12.51 15.81
CA GLN A 351 -13.77 -11.30 16.58
C GLN A 351 -12.70 -10.45 15.91
N SER A 352 -11.65 -11.09 15.36
CA SER A 352 -10.59 -10.40 14.62
C SER A 352 -11.14 -9.75 13.34
N ALA A 353 -12.02 -10.44 12.62
CA ALA A 353 -12.69 -9.90 11.43
C ALA A 353 -13.60 -8.72 11.77
N LEU A 354 -14.39 -8.84 12.85
CA LEU A 354 -15.27 -7.79 13.34
C LEU A 354 -14.47 -6.54 13.76
N ALA A 355 -13.33 -6.72 14.44
CA ALA A 355 -12.46 -5.60 14.83
C ALA A 355 -11.96 -4.81 13.60
N VAL A 356 -11.60 -5.48 12.50
CA VAL A 356 -11.20 -4.83 11.24
C VAL A 356 -12.37 -4.02 10.67
N ARG A 357 -13.57 -4.62 10.58
CA ARG A 357 -14.78 -3.94 10.07
C ARG A 357 -15.13 -2.70 10.88
N ILE A 358 -15.15 -2.81 12.22
CA ILE A 358 -15.42 -1.68 13.11
C ILE A 358 -14.41 -0.54 12.87
N ARG A 359 -13.12 -0.88 12.67
CA ARG A 359 -12.09 0.13 12.41
C ARG A 359 -12.30 0.82 11.06
N LEU A 360 -12.62 0.07 10.00
CA LEU A 360 -12.96 0.63 8.69
C LEU A 360 -14.20 1.53 8.75
N ASP A 361 -15.24 1.15 9.49
CA ASP A 361 -16.43 1.97 9.63
C ASP A 361 -16.15 3.28 10.37
N LYS A 362 -15.28 3.26 11.39
CA LYS A 362 -14.80 4.48 12.04
C LYS A 362 -14.04 5.38 11.06
N GLU A 363 -13.16 4.79 10.25
CA GLU A 363 -12.38 5.52 9.26
C GLU A 363 -13.27 6.14 8.17
N ARG A 364 -14.25 5.39 7.67
CA ARG A 364 -15.23 5.88 6.70
C ARG A 364 -16.02 7.08 7.24
N LYS A 365 -16.45 7.02 8.51
CA LYS A 365 -17.12 8.13 9.18
C LYS A 365 -16.19 9.34 9.29
N PHE A 366 -14.94 9.12 9.67
CA PHE A 366 -13.92 10.17 9.77
C PHE A 366 -13.66 10.87 8.43
N ILE A 367 -13.46 10.11 7.35
CA ILE A 367 -13.24 10.68 6.01
C ILE A 367 -14.46 11.46 5.53
N LYS A 368 -15.68 10.95 5.80
CA LYS A 368 -16.92 11.68 5.47
C LYS A 368 -17.01 13.01 6.21
N SER A 369 -16.79 13.03 7.53
CA SER A 369 -16.80 14.28 8.30
C SER A 369 -15.76 15.28 7.83
N PHE A 370 -14.56 14.82 7.44
CA PHE A 370 -13.51 15.69 6.93
C PHE A 370 -13.86 16.31 5.57
N LYS A 371 -14.50 15.54 4.67
CA LYS A 371 -14.96 16.07 3.38
C LYS A 371 -16.01 17.17 3.55
N PHE A 372 -16.93 17.02 4.51
CA PHE A 372 -17.92 18.06 4.80
C PHE A 372 -17.31 19.32 5.40
N ALA A 373 -16.27 19.18 6.25
CA ALA A 373 -15.61 20.33 6.87
C ALA A 373 -14.85 21.21 5.87
N ASN A 374 -14.36 20.65 4.76
CA ASN A 374 -13.59 21.37 3.74
C ASN A 374 -14.44 21.86 2.55
N GLN A 375 -15.76 21.64 2.58
CA GLN A 375 -16.69 22.11 1.53
C GLN A 375 -17.52 23.33 1.97
N ASN A 376 -17.47 23.68 3.25
CA ASN A 376 -18.03 24.90 3.82
C ASN A 376 -16.89 25.88 4.12
#